data_AF-A0A069RI25-F1
#
_entry.id   AF-A0A069RI25-F1
#
_cell.length_a   1.000
_cell.length_b   1.000
_cell.length_c   1.000
_cell.angle_alpha   90.00
_cell.angle_beta   90.00
_cell.angle_gamma   90.00
#
_symmetry.space_group_name_H-M   'P 1'
#
loop_
_entity.id
_entity.type
_entity.pdbx_description
1 polymer ?
#
loop_
_entity_poly.entity_id
_entity_poly.type
_entity_poly.pdbx_seq_one_letter_code
_entity_poly.pdbx_strand_id
1 'polypeptide(L)'
;MAGQNKGFVHGIVVEVDGEEYYLDGAPDGPNGETDVPGHYWVIAGKKQLVGKHYNTGPFGAPQWWSSDAPDGELLYIVHGIIDTWTEEKSEEYAAKGYTHYHELVEVDGGDPHPTKVVWLKHTARTSFTLDGGPAPQFSHEVTPGIDYEFIPNYETPYSP
;
A
#
# COMPACT_ATOMS: atom_id res chain seq x y z
N MET A 1 -4.34 1.18 25.06
CA MET A 1 -5.68 1.06 24.43
C MET A 1 -5.70 2.01 23.25
N ALA A 2 -5.23 1.56 22.09
CA ALA A 2 -5.22 2.35 20.87
C ALA A 2 -6.67 2.64 20.45
N GLY A 3 -7.01 3.92 20.34
CA GLY A 3 -8.30 4.34 19.80
C GLY A 3 -8.41 3.83 18.38
N GLN A 4 -9.45 3.04 18.08
CA GLN A 4 -9.77 2.71 16.70
C GLN A 4 -9.98 4.03 15.94
N ASN A 5 -9.03 4.40 15.08
CA ASN A 5 -9.21 5.47 14.12
C ASN A 5 -10.45 5.11 13.29
N LYS A 6 -11.55 5.85 13.48
CA LYS A 6 -12.86 5.55 12.85
C LYS A 6 -12.94 6.04 11.40
N GLY A 7 -11.82 6.47 10.82
CA GLY A 7 -11.74 7.02 9.47
C GLY A 7 -10.51 6.53 8.74
N PHE A 8 -10.50 6.73 7.43
CA PHE A 8 -9.34 6.49 6.59
C PHE A 8 -8.29 7.57 6.86
N VAL A 9 -7.06 7.17 7.19
CA VAL A 9 -5.93 8.07 7.50
C VAL A 9 -4.75 7.74 6.60
N HIS A 10 -4.08 8.76 6.10
CA HIS A 10 -2.76 8.61 5.48
C HIS A 10 -1.72 8.47 6.60
N GLY A 11 -0.60 7.76 6.35
CA GLY A 11 0.43 7.60 7.38
C GLY A 11 0.01 6.71 8.54
N ILE A 12 -0.76 5.64 8.26
CA ILE A 12 -1.34 4.82 9.33
C ILE A 12 -0.24 4.13 10.16
N VAL A 13 -0.36 4.25 11.48
CA VAL A 13 0.43 3.47 12.43
C VAL A 13 -0.28 2.14 12.71
N VAL A 14 0.45 1.04 12.56
CA VAL A 14 -0.02 -0.31 12.88
C VAL A 14 0.83 -0.93 14.00
N GLU A 15 0.17 -1.54 14.99
CA GLU A 15 0.86 -2.28 16.04
C GLU A 15 1.12 -3.72 15.55
N VAL A 16 2.39 -4.11 15.45
CA VAL A 16 2.83 -5.45 15.05
C VAL A 16 3.82 -5.96 16.08
N ASP A 17 3.52 -7.11 16.68
CA ASP A 17 4.35 -7.75 17.73
C ASP A 17 4.69 -6.85 18.94
N GLY A 18 3.86 -5.82 19.19
CA GLY A 18 4.00 -4.90 20.32
C GLY A 18 4.77 -3.61 20.00
N GLU A 19 5.19 -3.44 18.75
CA GLU A 19 5.88 -2.25 18.24
C GLU A 19 5.02 -1.53 17.19
N GLU A 20 5.26 -0.24 17.01
CA GLU A 20 4.52 0.63 16.09
C GLU A 20 5.28 0.78 14.76
N TYR A 21 4.57 0.59 13.65
CA TYR A 21 5.13 0.66 12.30
C TYR A 21 4.28 1.54 11.39
N TYR A 22 4.94 2.26 10.48
CA TYR A 22 4.34 2.81 9.28
C TYR A 22 4.36 1.80 8.14
N LEU A 23 3.65 2.12 7.05
CA LEU A 23 3.87 1.48 5.76
C LEU A 23 4.98 2.24 5.03
N ASP A 24 5.90 1.52 4.39
CA ASP A 24 6.98 2.17 3.65
C ASP A 24 6.45 3.04 2.50
N GLY A 25 7.07 4.21 2.32
CA GLY A 25 6.67 5.21 1.35
C GLY A 25 7.29 6.59 1.61
N ALA A 26 6.78 7.61 0.92
CA ALA A 26 7.29 8.97 1.08
C ALA A 26 6.87 9.52 2.46
N PRO A 27 7.71 10.32 3.14
CA PRO A 27 7.35 10.99 4.39
C PRO A 27 6.51 12.25 4.12
N ASP A 28 5.37 12.09 3.44
CA ASP A 28 4.50 13.19 3.02
C ASP A 28 3.25 13.38 3.89
N GLY A 29 3.11 12.58 4.95
CA GLY A 29 2.08 12.76 5.97
C GLY A 29 2.38 13.88 6.99
N PRO A 30 1.39 14.26 7.81
CA PRO A 30 1.59 15.20 8.91
C PRO A 30 2.75 14.75 9.81
N ASN A 31 3.68 15.65 10.12
CA ASN A 31 4.89 15.34 10.92
C ASN A 31 5.89 14.37 10.28
N GLY A 32 5.79 14.09 8.98
CA GLY A 32 6.72 13.21 8.26
C GLY A 32 6.37 11.71 8.37
N GLU A 33 5.14 11.39 8.75
CA GLU A 33 4.59 10.03 8.65
C GLU A 33 4.79 9.48 7.23
N THR A 34 5.22 8.23 7.12
CA THR A 34 5.47 7.57 5.83
C THR A 34 4.27 6.74 5.39
N ASP A 35 3.93 6.84 4.10
CA ASP A 35 2.98 5.97 3.43
C ASP A 35 3.15 6.15 1.91
N VAL A 36 2.49 5.31 1.14
CA VAL A 36 2.41 5.52 -0.30
C VAL A 36 1.57 6.77 -0.58
N PRO A 37 2.03 7.66 -1.46
CA PRO A 37 1.24 8.83 -1.81
C PRO A 37 -0.13 8.47 -2.37
N GLY A 38 -1.16 9.16 -1.87
CA GLY A 38 -2.55 8.90 -2.23
C GLY A 38 -3.19 7.72 -1.50
N HIS A 39 -2.47 6.97 -0.66
CA HIS A 39 -3.05 5.97 0.21
C HIS A 39 -3.66 6.57 1.47
N TYR A 40 -4.82 6.04 1.85
CA TYR A 40 -5.47 6.29 3.12
C TYR A 40 -6.06 4.98 3.63
N TRP A 41 -5.92 4.69 4.91
CA TRP A 41 -6.12 3.36 5.48
C TRP A 41 -7.03 3.36 6.70
N VAL A 42 -7.68 2.22 6.94
CA VAL A 42 -8.33 1.90 8.21
C VAL A 42 -7.98 0.48 8.63
N ILE A 43 -7.82 0.26 9.94
CA ILE A 43 -7.67 -1.08 10.51
C ILE A 43 -9.02 -1.78 10.48
N ALA A 44 -9.14 -2.81 9.64
CA ALA A 44 -10.35 -3.60 9.46
C ALA A 44 -10.38 -4.88 10.32
N GLY A 45 -9.25 -5.26 10.93
CA GLY A 45 -9.13 -6.40 11.82
C GLY A 45 -7.73 -6.52 12.40
N LYS A 46 -7.47 -7.55 13.21
CA LYS A 46 -6.18 -7.73 13.92
C LYS A 46 -4.95 -7.74 13.02
N LYS A 47 -5.11 -8.12 11.75
CA LYS A 47 -4.04 -8.23 10.75
C LYS A 47 -4.49 -7.70 9.38
N GLN A 48 -5.57 -6.92 9.35
CA GLN A 48 -6.24 -6.55 8.11
C GLN A 48 -6.39 -5.04 8.02
N LEU A 49 -6.05 -4.52 6.86
CA LEU A 49 -6.17 -3.12 6.49
C LEU A 49 -7.07 -3.00 5.27
N VAL A 50 -7.83 -1.92 5.21
CA VAL A 50 -8.51 -1.50 3.98
C VAL A 50 -8.01 -0.11 3.63
N GLY A 51 -7.55 0.03 2.40
CA GLY A 51 -6.99 1.25 1.85
C GLY A 51 -7.86 1.82 0.73
N LYS A 52 -7.76 3.13 0.55
CA LYS A 52 -8.17 3.84 -0.65
C LYS A 52 -6.94 4.45 -1.29
N HIS A 53 -6.81 4.28 -2.60
CA HIS A 53 -5.68 4.81 -3.36
C HIS A 53 -6.19 5.84 -4.36
N TYR A 54 -5.85 7.09 -4.12
CA TYR A 54 -6.25 8.22 -4.95
C TYR A 54 -5.16 8.63 -5.94
N ASN A 55 -5.55 9.23 -7.07
CA ASN A 55 -4.64 9.78 -8.06
C ASN A 55 -4.01 11.10 -7.60
N THR A 56 -3.22 11.03 -6.54
CA THR A 56 -2.48 12.17 -5.98
C THR A 56 -1.13 11.66 -5.49
N GLY A 57 -0.10 12.45 -5.73
CA GLY A 57 1.29 12.13 -5.40
C GLY A 57 1.79 12.83 -4.15
N PRO A 58 3.09 12.67 -3.87
CA PRO A 58 3.68 13.15 -2.64
C PRO A 58 3.53 14.67 -2.53
N PHE A 59 3.24 15.16 -1.33
CA PHE A 59 3.01 16.59 -1.07
C PHE A 59 1.89 17.22 -1.93
N GLY A 60 0.92 16.41 -2.36
CA GLY A 60 -0.21 16.86 -3.18
C GLY A 60 0.12 17.07 -4.66
N ALA A 61 1.15 16.41 -5.19
CA ALA A 61 1.46 16.44 -6.61
C ALA A 61 0.26 15.92 -7.43
N PRO A 62 -0.29 16.70 -8.37
CA PRO A 62 -1.51 16.31 -9.06
C PRO A 62 -1.25 15.19 -10.08
N GLN A 63 -2.23 14.30 -10.27
CA GLN A 63 -2.22 13.27 -11.33
C GLN A 63 -0.93 12.43 -11.36
N TRP A 64 -0.42 12.07 -10.19
CA TRP A 64 0.90 11.43 -10.08
C TRP A 64 0.90 9.96 -10.48
N TRP A 65 -0.22 9.24 -10.34
CA TRP A 65 -0.31 7.82 -10.65
C TRP A 65 -0.78 7.55 -12.08
N SER A 66 -1.66 8.41 -12.58
CA SER A 66 -2.31 8.29 -13.88
C SER A 66 -2.46 9.66 -14.50
N SER A 67 -1.99 9.80 -15.74
CA SER A 67 -2.10 11.04 -16.51
C SER A 67 -3.51 11.30 -17.07
N ASP A 68 -4.33 10.26 -17.22
CA ASP A 68 -5.66 10.32 -17.84
C ASP A 68 -6.83 10.28 -16.85
N ALA A 69 -6.60 9.92 -15.59
CA ALA A 69 -7.56 10.09 -14.51
C ALA A 69 -7.48 11.51 -13.89
N PRO A 70 -8.62 12.08 -13.41
CA PRO A 70 -8.60 13.32 -12.65
C PRO A 70 -7.71 13.25 -11.41
N ASP A 71 -7.14 14.39 -10.98
CA ASP A 71 -6.47 14.48 -9.69
C ASP A 71 -7.45 14.19 -8.54
N GLY A 72 -7.00 13.40 -7.55
CA GLY A 72 -7.83 12.98 -6.43
C GLY A 72 -8.93 11.96 -6.77
N GLU A 73 -8.97 11.43 -7.98
CA GLU A 73 -9.86 10.33 -8.36
C GLU A 73 -9.52 9.07 -7.54
N LEU A 74 -10.52 8.33 -7.07
CA LEU A 74 -10.30 7.05 -6.40
C LEU A 74 -9.99 5.96 -7.42
N LEU A 75 -8.72 5.60 -7.55
CA LEU A 75 -8.25 4.60 -8.51
C LEU A 75 -8.49 3.18 -7.98
N TYR A 76 -8.02 2.88 -6.77
CA TYR A 76 -8.12 1.54 -6.18
C TYR A 76 -8.77 1.53 -4.79
N ILE A 77 -9.42 0.41 -4.48
CA ILE A 77 -9.58 -0.08 -3.11
C ILE A 77 -8.47 -1.10 -2.87
N VAL A 78 -7.72 -0.91 -1.79
CA VAL A 78 -6.61 -1.78 -1.43
C VAL A 78 -7.01 -2.64 -0.24
N HIS A 79 -6.72 -3.93 -0.29
CA HIS A 79 -6.84 -4.81 0.87
C HIS A 79 -5.45 -5.25 1.31
N GLY A 80 -5.13 -4.98 2.58
CA GLY A 80 -3.85 -5.30 3.19
C GLY A 80 -3.95 -6.43 4.20
N ILE A 81 -3.01 -7.38 4.16
CA ILE A 81 -2.85 -8.42 5.18
C ILE A 81 -1.44 -8.36 5.76
N ILE A 82 -1.34 -8.19 7.06
CA ILE A 82 -0.07 -8.23 7.79
C ILE A 82 0.28 -9.69 8.07
N ASP A 83 1.36 -10.18 7.50
CA ASP A 83 1.82 -11.55 7.71
C ASP A 83 3.31 -11.71 7.44
N THR A 84 3.87 -12.85 7.86
CA THR A 84 5.26 -13.21 7.59
C THR A 84 5.50 -13.35 6.09
N TRP A 85 6.64 -12.86 5.61
CA TRP A 85 7.12 -13.15 4.26
C TRP A 85 7.83 -14.50 4.22
N THR A 86 7.34 -15.42 3.40
CA THR A 86 8.03 -16.66 3.00
C THR A 86 7.73 -16.92 1.53
N GLU A 87 8.57 -17.70 0.84
CA GLU A 87 8.33 -18.11 -0.55
C GLU A 87 6.98 -18.85 -0.69
N GLU A 88 6.66 -19.77 0.24
CA GLU A 88 5.36 -20.46 0.24
C GLU A 88 4.18 -19.48 0.34
N LYS A 89 4.29 -18.46 1.21
CA LYS A 89 3.23 -17.47 1.38
C LYS A 89 3.15 -16.51 0.21
N SER A 90 4.27 -16.16 -0.42
CA SER A 90 4.24 -15.28 -1.59
C SER A 90 3.46 -15.90 -2.74
N GLU A 91 3.66 -17.20 -3.00
CA GLU A 91 2.87 -17.97 -3.96
C GLU A 91 1.38 -18.05 -3.55
N GLU A 92 1.10 -18.37 -2.28
CA GLU A 92 -0.27 -18.47 -1.76
C GLU A 92 -1.04 -17.14 -1.87
N TYR A 93 -0.39 -16.02 -1.55
CA TYR A 93 -0.97 -14.69 -1.60
C TYR A 93 -1.13 -14.20 -3.05
N ALA A 94 -0.16 -14.43 -3.92
CA ALA A 94 -0.24 -14.11 -5.33
C ALA A 94 -1.43 -14.82 -6.01
N ALA A 95 -1.64 -16.11 -5.70
CA ALA A 95 -2.80 -16.88 -6.19
C ALA A 95 -4.16 -16.29 -5.76
N LYS A 96 -4.19 -15.47 -4.71
CA LYS A 96 -5.38 -14.77 -4.20
C LYS A 96 -5.46 -13.30 -4.65
N GLY A 97 -4.54 -12.87 -5.51
CA GLY A 97 -4.46 -11.51 -6.07
C GLY A 97 -3.68 -10.50 -5.23
N TYR A 98 -2.88 -10.94 -4.26
CA TYR A 98 -1.94 -10.07 -3.55
C TYR A 98 -0.57 -10.15 -4.23
N THR A 99 -0.41 -9.36 -5.29
CA THR A 99 0.79 -9.35 -6.14
C THR A 99 1.86 -8.37 -5.66
N HIS A 100 1.57 -7.58 -4.63
CA HIS A 100 2.46 -6.55 -4.11
C HIS A 100 2.54 -6.65 -2.58
N TYR A 101 3.66 -6.25 -1.99
CA TYR A 101 3.80 -6.08 -0.54
C TYR A 101 4.49 -4.76 -0.19
N HIS A 102 4.11 -4.22 0.97
CA HIS A 102 4.79 -3.10 1.62
C HIS A 102 5.60 -3.58 2.80
N GLU A 103 6.78 -2.98 2.96
CA GLU A 103 7.58 -3.12 4.17
C GLU A 103 6.89 -2.36 5.32
N LEU A 104 7.10 -2.85 6.53
CA LEU A 104 6.67 -2.22 7.77
C LEU A 104 7.87 -1.51 8.37
N VAL A 105 7.83 -0.19 8.52
CA VAL A 105 8.97 0.61 8.97
C VAL A 105 8.72 1.11 10.39
N GLU A 106 9.61 0.81 11.33
CA GLU A 106 9.46 1.16 12.74
C GLU A 106 9.35 2.69 12.92
N VAL A 107 8.41 3.14 13.73
CA VAL A 107 8.20 4.59 13.99
C VAL A 107 9.41 5.23 14.67
N ASP A 108 10.02 4.54 15.64
CA ASP A 108 11.07 5.09 16.50
C ASP A 108 12.49 4.94 15.89
N GLY A 109 12.71 3.91 15.06
CA GLY A 109 14.01 3.54 14.52
C GLY A 109 14.14 3.66 13.01
N GLY A 110 13.03 3.57 12.26
CA GLY A 110 13.04 3.50 10.80
C GLY A 110 13.51 2.16 10.24
N ASP A 111 13.77 1.17 11.09
CA ASP A 111 14.19 -0.16 10.66
C ASP A 111 12.97 -0.98 10.18
N PRO A 112 13.11 -1.80 9.14
CA PRO A 112 12.03 -2.64 8.66
C PRO A 112 11.74 -3.81 9.61
N HIS A 113 10.47 -4.23 9.74
CA HIS A 113 10.09 -5.36 10.61
C HIS A 113 10.82 -6.65 10.16
N PRO A 114 11.45 -7.43 11.06
CA PRO A 114 12.42 -8.46 10.67
C PRO A 114 11.89 -9.64 9.85
N THR A 115 10.56 -9.84 9.80
CA THR A 115 9.96 -11.00 9.10
C THR A 115 8.61 -10.75 8.45
N LYS A 116 7.98 -9.59 8.62
CA LYS A 116 6.58 -9.37 8.24
C LYS A 116 6.47 -8.20 7.29
N VAL A 117 5.51 -8.32 6.39
CA VAL A 117 5.17 -7.33 5.38
C VAL A 117 3.65 -7.15 5.39
N VAL A 118 3.18 -6.15 4.67
CA VAL A 118 1.76 -5.98 4.35
C VAL A 118 1.51 -6.42 2.91
N TRP A 119 0.92 -7.60 2.73
CA TRP A 119 0.50 -8.10 1.42
C TRP A 119 -0.68 -7.27 0.92
N LEU A 120 -0.55 -6.69 -0.27
CA LEU A 120 -1.52 -5.78 -0.86
C LEU A 120 -2.17 -6.35 -2.12
N LYS A 121 -3.50 -6.24 -2.15
CA LYS A 121 -4.31 -6.50 -3.33
C LYS A 121 -4.98 -5.20 -3.75
N HIS A 122 -4.64 -4.73 -4.95
CA HIS A 122 -5.21 -3.53 -5.54
C HIS A 122 -6.42 -3.92 -6.40
N THR A 123 -7.59 -3.35 -6.09
CA THR A 123 -8.82 -3.55 -6.87
C THR A 123 -9.25 -2.22 -7.47
N ALA A 124 -9.07 -2.09 -8.78
CA ALA A 124 -9.41 -0.90 -9.55
C ALA A 124 -10.92 -0.65 -9.53
N ARG A 125 -11.31 0.61 -9.34
CA ARG A 125 -12.70 1.06 -9.30
C ARG A 125 -13.20 1.60 -10.63
N THR A 126 -12.27 2.02 -11.48
CA THR A 126 -12.51 2.63 -12.80
C THR A 126 -11.43 2.17 -13.78
N SER A 127 -11.56 2.58 -15.05
CA SER A 127 -10.51 2.44 -16.05
C SER A 127 -9.65 3.70 -16.12
N PHE A 128 -8.35 3.52 -16.30
CA PHE A 128 -7.34 4.57 -16.46
C PHE A 128 -6.02 3.93 -16.93
N THR A 129 -5.07 4.74 -17.39
CA THR A 129 -3.70 4.31 -17.62
C THR A 129 -2.88 4.50 -16.34
N LEU A 130 -2.28 3.43 -15.81
CA LEU A 130 -1.24 3.55 -14.80
C LEU A 130 0.07 3.89 -15.55
N ASP A 131 0.58 5.11 -15.43
CA ASP A 131 1.77 5.58 -16.16
C ASP A 131 2.69 6.49 -15.33
N GLY A 132 2.36 6.69 -14.05
CA GLY A 132 3.17 7.45 -13.12
C GLY A 132 3.67 6.65 -11.92
N GLY A 133 3.69 7.29 -10.74
CA GLY A 133 4.15 6.67 -9.50
C GLY A 133 5.67 6.44 -9.45
N PRO A 134 6.14 5.63 -8.49
CA PRO A 134 7.57 5.35 -8.31
C PRO A 134 8.13 4.34 -9.33
N ALA A 135 7.27 3.64 -10.07
CA ALA A 135 7.66 2.55 -10.94
C ALA A 135 6.96 2.61 -12.32
N PRO A 136 7.20 3.68 -13.11
CA PRO A 136 6.53 3.91 -14.40
C PRO A 136 6.83 2.84 -15.45
N GLN A 137 7.85 2.00 -15.25
CA GLN A 137 8.13 0.85 -16.12
C GLN A 137 7.02 -0.21 -16.12
N PHE A 138 6.14 -0.22 -15.11
CA PHE A 138 4.96 -1.09 -15.07
C PHE A 138 3.73 -0.43 -15.70
N SER A 139 3.93 0.51 -16.64
CA SER A 139 2.79 1.20 -17.23
C SER A 139 1.89 0.27 -18.04
N HIS A 140 0.59 0.36 -17.82
CA HIS A 140 -0.42 -0.44 -18.50
C HIS A 140 -1.83 0.17 -18.39
N GLU A 141 -2.75 -0.35 -19.19
CA GLU A 141 -4.18 0.00 -19.12
C GLU A 141 -4.86 -0.78 -18.00
N VAL A 142 -5.51 -0.07 -17.08
CA VAL A 142 -6.23 -0.66 -15.95
C VAL A 142 -7.72 -0.73 -16.27
N THR A 143 -8.36 -1.84 -15.89
CA THR A 143 -9.82 -2.00 -15.96
C THR A 143 -10.40 -2.37 -14.59
N PRO A 144 -11.68 -2.09 -14.31
CA PRO A 144 -12.29 -2.42 -13.03
C PRO A 144 -12.14 -3.91 -12.67
N GLY A 145 -11.54 -4.19 -11.52
CA GLY A 145 -11.17 -5.55 -11.13
C GLY A 145 -9.87 -5.59 -10.32
N ILE A 146 -9.38 -6.80 -10.04
CA ILE A 146 -8.05 -6.95 -9.43
C ILE A 146 -7.01 -6.58 -10.48
N ASP A 147 -6.10 -5.70 -10.10
CA ASP A 147 -4.95 -5.33 -10.92
C ASP A 147 -3.77 -6.24 -10.54
N TYR A 148 -3.52 -7.24 -11.38
CA TYR A 148 -2.41 -8.19 -11.20
C TYR A 148 -1.07 -7.63 -11.68
N GLU A 149 -1.07 -6.50 -12.40
CA GLU A 149 0.10 -5.85 -12.99
C GLU A 149 0.57 -4.65 -12.14
N PHE A 150 -0.15 -4.32 -11.06
CA PHE A 150 0.23 -3.27 -10.13
C PHE A 150 1.56 -3.57 -9.43
N ILE A 151 2.64 -2.98 -9.95
CA ILE A 151 4.02 -2.96 -9.41
C ILE A 151 4.36 -4.28 -8.68
N PRO A 152 4.27 -5.44 -9.36
CA PRO A 152 4.32 -6.71 -8.68
C PRO A 152 5.71 -6.93 -8.09
N ASN A 153 5.78 -7.19 -6.79
CA ASN A 153 7.02 -7.53 -6.08
C ASN A 153 6.91 -8.83 -5.27
N TYR A 154 5.79 -9.57 -5.37
CA TYR A 154 5.57 -10.79 -4.58
C TYR A 154 6.67 -11.85 -4.75
N GLU A 155 7.32 -11.93 -5.93
CA GLU A 155 8.43 -12.85 -6.21
C GLU A 155 9.79 -12.34 -5.71
N THR A 156 9.88 -11.08 -5.26
CA THR A 156 11.13 -10.49 -4.75
C THR A 156 11.29 -10.86 -3.28
N PRO A 157 12.35 -11.62 -2.91
CA PRO A 157 12.58 -12.00 -1.53
C PRO A 157 12.71 -10.80 -0.59
N TYR A 158 11.97 -10.85 0.51
CA TYR A 158 12.07 -9.83 1.56
C TYR A 158 13.41 -9.96 2.30
N SER A 159 14.12 -8.85 2.43
CA SER A 159 15.44 -8.76 3.07
C SER A 159 15.53 -7.49 3.93
N PRO A 160 14.98 -7.52 5.17
CA PRO A 160 15.04 -6.39 6.10
C PRO A 160 16.47 -6.04 6.54
#